data_AF-A0A9E1EL79-F1
#
_entry.id   AF-A0A9E1EL79-F1
#
_cell.length_a   1.000
_cell.length_b   1.000
_cell.length_c   1.000
_cell.angle_alpha   90.00
_cell.angle_beta   90.00
_cell.angle_gamma   90.00
#
_symmetry.space_group_name_H-M   'P 1'
#
loop_
_entity.id
_entity.type
_entity.pdbx_description
1 polymer ?
#
loop_
_entity_poly.entity_id
_entity_poly.type
_entity_poly.pdbx_seq_one_letter_code
_entity_poly.pdbx_strand_id
1 'polypeptide(L)'
;METLLGLSANVNWGYNTRNTSLLLDSSAKLFNYVLPQNKGGQILLQLEGQGDTQVVGAAFSYGAIMFDNGDPSVNSVMAENAFYCLAKSIKAGNNYAAPILLYMLEHNPDAIFDKFYEVERSKCFGSLSAISPSNSKEAVYRNKFCENIVYIKFYIISIFYDIREKRLLIPDDMLRSSMSKINSVIIMAMRKKGYEDAIKIGSDYFEKIYIEVNDTLLNF
;
A
#
# COMPACT_ATOMS: atom_id res chain seq x y z
N MET A 1 7.47 9.26 -19.31
CA MET A 1 8.20 8.85 -18.10
C MET A 1 8.74 10.04 -17.32
N GLU A 2 9.44 10.98 -17.96
CA GLU A 2 9.95 12.21 -17.31
C GLU A 2 8.89 13.03 -16.57
N THR A 3 7.70 13.20 -17.16
CA THR A 3 6.59 13.93 -16.51
C THR A 3 6.11 13.24 -15.23
N LEU A 4 5.98 11.91 -15.23
CA LEU A 4 5.57 11.13 -14.07
C LEU A 4 6.59 11.30 -12.93
N LEU A 5 7.88 11.08 -13.23
CA LEU A 5 8.96 11.20 -12.26
C LEU A 5 9.09 12.64 -11.72
N GLY A 6 8.94 13.64 -12.59
CA GLY A 6 8.97 15.05 -12.18
C GLY A 6 7.82 15.43 -11.24
N LEU A 7 6.60 14.99 -11.55
CA LEU A 7 5.44 15.21 -10.66
C LEU A 7 5.62 14.48 -9.32
N SER A 8 6.06 13.21 -9.35
CA SER A 8 6.33 12.45 -8.13
C SER A 8 7.44 13.07 -7.28
N ALA A 9 8.52 13.57 -7.91
CA ALA A 9 9.59 14.27 -7.21
C ALA A 9 9.07 15.54 -6.50
N ASN A 10 8.17 16.29 -7.14
CA ASN A 10 7.57 17.48 -6.53
C ASN A 10 6.66 17.14 -5.34
N VAL A 11 5.87 16.07 -5.42
CA VAL A 11 5.07 15.59 -4.27
C VAL A 11 5.99 15.23 -3.11
N ASN A 12 7.02 14.42 -3.38
CA ASN A 12 7.98 13.98 -2.37
C ASN A 12 8.74 15.16 -1.75
N TRP A 13 9.14 16.14 -2.56
CA TRP A 13 9.79 17.36 -2.09
C TRP A 13 8.84 18.18 -1.21
N GLY A 14 7.60 18.37 -1.65
CA GLY A 14 6.57 19.05 -0.87
C GLY A 14 6.37 18.40 0.50
N TYR A 15 6.30 17.08 0.55
CA TYR A 15 6.20 16.33 1.80
C TYR A 15 7.42 16.53 2.70
N ASN A 16 8.64 16.28 2.18
CA ASN A 16 9.87 16.33 2.96
C ASN A 16 10.20 17.75 3.46
N THR A 17 9.80 18.79 2.72
CA THR A 17 10.02 20.20 3.09
C THR A 17 8.83 20.82 3.83
N ARG A 18 7.77 20.05 4.11
CA ARG A 18 6.52 20.53 4.71
C ARG A 18 5.86 21.67 3.93
N ASN A 19 6.07 21.69 2.61
CA ASN A 19 5.40 22.60 1.70
C ASN A 19 4.09 21.95 1.23
N THR A 20 3.02 22.15 2.01
CA THR A 20 1.69 21.60 1.76
C THR A 20 1.13 22.03 0.40
N SER A 21 1.35 23.28 -0.02
CA SER A 21 0.83 23.78 -1.30
C SER A 21 1.43 23.01 -2.48
N LEU A 22 2.76 22.83 -2.48
CA LEU A 22 3.45 22.04 -3.52
C LEU A 22 3.00 20.58 -3.51
N LEU A 23 2.88 19.99 -2.32
CA LEU A 23 2.42 18.61 -2.15
C LEU A 23 1.03 18.42 -2.78
N LEU A 24 0.05 19.25 -2.42
CA LEU A 24 -1.33 19.08 -2.86
C LEU A 24 -1.51 19.36 -4.35
N ASP A 25 -0.91 20.45 -4.86
CA ASP A 25 -0.98 20.78 -6.29
C ASP A 25 -0.30 19.70 -7.14
N SER A 26 0.87 19.22 -6.72
CA SER A 26 1.57 18.15 -7.44
C SER A 26 0.85 16.81 -7.32
N SER A 27 0.19 16.52 -6.19
CA SER A 27 -0.59 15.29 -6.00
C SER A 27 -1.80 15.26 -6.93
N ALA A 28 -2.52 16.39 -7.05
CA ALA A 28 -3.64 16.53 -7.97
C ALA A 28 -3.19 16.34 -9.43
N LYS A 29 -2.07 16.98 -9.82
CA LYS A 29 -1.49 16.82 -11.16
C LYS A 29 -1.05 15.38 -11.43
N LEU A 30 -0.40 14.74 -10.47
CA LEU A 30 0.04 13.35 -10.56
C LEU A 30 -1.16 12.41 -10.72
N PHE A 31 -2.20 12.56 -9.90
CA PHE A 31 -3.43 11.78 -10.01
C PHE A 31 -4.09 11.92 -11.38
N ASN A 32 -4.30 13.16 -11.83
CA ASN A 32 -4.91 13.43 -13.13
C ASN A 32 -4.08 12.83 -14.28
N TYR A 33 -2.75 12.86 -14.17
CA TYR A 33 -1.86 12.27 -15.16
C TYR A 33 -2.02 10.75 -15.29
N VAL A 34 -2.32 10.05 -14.18
CA VAL A 34 -2.48 8.58 -14.18
C VAL A 34 -3.92 8.09 -14.36
N LEU A 35 -4.89 8.98 -14.62
CA LEU A 35 -6.26 8.57 -14.89
C LEU A 35 -6.37 7.67 -16.14
N PRO A 36 -7.34 6.72 -16.17
CA PRO A 36 -7.54 5.81 -17.31
C PRO A 36 -7.71 6.53 -18.65
N GLN A 37 -8.36 7.70 -18.63
CA GLN A 37 -8.58 8.55 -19.81
C GLN A 37 -7.26 9.00 -20.48
N ASN A 38 -6.15 8.97 -19.74
CA ASN A 38 -4.80 9.33 -20.19
C ASN A 38 -3.90 8.11 -20.44
N LYS A 39 -4.44 6.88 -20.48
CA LYS A 39 -3.67 5.61 -20.42
C LYS A 39 -2.74 5.55 -19.20
N GLY A 40 -3.16 6.21 -18.13
CA GLY A 40 -2.30 6.55 -17.01
C GLY A 40 -1.97 5.38 -16.08
N GLY A 41 -2.79 4.32 -16.04
CA GLY A 41 -2.45 3.07 -15.34
C GLY A 41 -1.31 2.31 -16.02
N GLN A 42 -1.33 2.25 -17.36
CA GLN A 42 -0.33 1.56 -18.17
C GLN A 42 1.07 2.17 -18.06
N ILE A 43 1.18 3.47 -17.78
CA ILE A 43 2.49 4.12 -17.60
C ILE A 43 3.21 3.62 -16.34
N LEU A 44 2.46 3.19 -15.31
CA LEU A 44 3.02 2.60 -14.10
C LEU A 44 3.57 1.20 -14.37
N LEU A 45 2.96 0.46 -15.29
CA LEU A 45 3.44 -0.87 -15.71
C LEU A 45 4.83 -0.79 -16.37
N GLN A 46 5.10 0.31 -17.09
CA GLN A 46 6.37 0.56 -17.80
C GLN A 46 7.53 0.98 -16.88
N LEU A 47 7.29 1.20 -15.58
CA LEU A 47 8.37 1.52 -14.64
C LEU A 47 9.22 0.29 -14.33
N GLU A 48 10.47 0.26 -14.77
CA GLU A 48 11.37 -0.89 -14.54
C GLU A 48 12.38 -0.66 -13.40
N GLY A 49 12.70 0.61 -13.09
CA GLY A 49 13.69 0.96 -12.08
C GLY A 49 13.16 0.83 -10.64
N GLN A 50 13.92 0.18 -9.76
CA GLN A 50 13.56 0.06 -8.33
C GLN A 50 13.49 1.41 -7.62
N GLY A 51 14.38 2.34 -7.98
CA GLY A 51 14.36 3.72 -7.47
C GLY A 51 13.16 4.50 -7.99
N ASP A 52 12.88 4.43 -9.29
CA ASP A 52 11.76 5.12 -9.93
C ASP A 52 10.41 4.65 -9.37
N THR A 53 10.23 3.33 -9.23
CA THR A 53 9.04 2.75 -8.61
C THR A 53 8.88 3.17 -7.16
N GLN A 54 9.96 3.27 -6.38
CA GLN A 54 9.91 3.79 -5.02
C GLN A 54 9.50 5.27 -4.99
N VAL A 55 10.10 6.11 -5.84
CA VAL A 55 9.82 7.55 -5.91
C VAL A 55 8.36 7.81 -6.28
N VAL A 56 7.85 7.11 -7.30
CA VAL A 56 6.45 7.22 -7.74
C VAL A 56 5.50 6.68 -6.67
N GLY A 57 5.82 5.53 -6.09
CA GLY A 57 5.02 4.91 -5.03
C GLY A 57 4.93 5.77 -3.76
N ALA A 58 6.03 6.43 -3.39
CA ALA A 58 6.05 7.37 -2.27
C ALA A 58 5.14 8.58 -2.52
N ALA A 59 5.17 9.15 -3.72
CA ALA A 59 4.33 10.28 -4.08
C ALA A 59 2.84 9.93 -3.98
N PHE A 60 2.44 8.79 -4.53
CA PHE A 60 1.06 8.30 -4.40
C PHE A 60 0.69 8.00 -2.95
N SER A 61 1.60 7.45 -2.15
CA SER A 61 1.37 7.21 -0.73
C SER A 61 1.08 8.50 0.03
N TYR A 62 1.86 9.56 -0.19
CA TYR A 62 1.62 10.85 0.46
C TYR A 62 0.32 11.49 -0.02
N GLY A 63 0.00 11.38 -1.31
CA GLY A 63 -1.30 11.78 -1.84
C GLY A 63 -2.46 11.04 -1.15
N ALA A 64 -2.39 9.72 -1.05
CA ALA A 64 -3.42 8.89 -0.42
C ALA A 64 -3.69 9.27 1.05
N ILE A 65 -2.67 9.78 1.76
CA ILE A 65 -2.75 10.19 3.16
C ILE A 65 -3.23 11.64 3.32
N MET A 66 -2.73 12.56 2.49
CA MET A 66 -2.82 14.00 2.74
C MET A 66 -3.77 14.73 1.79
N PHE A 67 -4.11 14.15 0.65
CA PHE A 67 -4.95 14.80 -0.36
C PHE A 67 -6.42 14.63 0.00
N ASP A 68 -7.01 15.67 0.61
CA ASP A 68 -8.45 15.76 0.86
C ASP A 68 -9.12 16.48 -0.30
N ASN A 69 -9.92 15.73 -1.06
CA ASN A 69 -10.68 16.22 -2.21
C ASN A 69 -12.20 16.00 -2.05
N GLY A 70 -12.64 15.56 -0.85
CA GLY A 70 -14.03 15.23 -0.57
C GLY A 70 -14.54 13.90 -1.17
N ASP A 71 -13.72 13.19 -1.96
CA ASP A 71 -14.04 11.90 -2.58
C ASP A 71 -13.03 10.81 -2.15
N PRO A 72 -13.42 9.91 -1.22
CA PRO A 72 -12.57 8.82 -0.76
C PRO A 72 -12.09 7.87 -1.87
N SER A 73 -12.78 7.83 -3.02
CA SER A 73 -12.36 6.99 -4.15
C SER A 73 -11.03 7.44 -4.75
N VAL A 74 -10.72 8.75 -4.71
CA VAL A 74 -9.44 9.29 -5.16
C VAL A 74 -8.32 8.79 -4.26
N ASN A 75 -8.53 8.76 -2.93
CA ASN A 75 -7.55 8.22 -1.98
C ASN A 75 -7.35 6.71 -2.17
N SER A 76 -8.41 5.97 -2.51
CA SER A 76 -8.32 4.54 -2.87
C SER A 76 -7.41 4.34 -4.08
N VAL A 77 -7.69 5.03 -5.19
CA VAL A 77 -6.88 4.92 -6.42
C VAL A 77 -5.43 5.33 -6.19
N MET A 78 -5.19 6.40 -5.40
CA MET A 78 -3.83 6.78 -5.00
C MET A 78 -3.17 5.67 -4.15
N ALA A 79 -3.88 5.06 -3.20
CA ALA A 79 -3.34 4.00 -2.37
C ALA A 79 -3.04 2.72 -3.18
N GLU A 80 -3.88 2.38 -4.16
CA GLU A 80 -3.66 1.28 -5.10
C GLU A 80 -2.38 1.52 -5.91
N ASN A 81 -2.24 2.69 -6.52
CA ASN A 81 -1.05 3.05 -7.29
C ASN A 81 0.22 3.06 -6.42
N ALA A 82 0.11 3.56 -5.19
CA ALA A 82 1.18 3.50 -4.20
C ALA A 82 1.55 2.05 -3.86
N PHE A 83 0.56 1.22 -3.56
CA PHE A 83 0.75 -0.19 -3.22
C PHE A 83 1.45 -0.92 -4.35
N TYR A 84 0.98 -0.78 -5.59
CA TYR A 84 1.59 -1.41 -6.75
C TYR A 84 3.06 -0.99 -6.92
N CYS A 85 3.34 0.31 -6.94
CA CYS A 85 4.70 0.81 -7.18
C CYS A 85 5.67 0.41 -6.04
N LEU A 86 5.25 0.57 -4.78
CA LEU A 86 6.07 0.20 -3.62
C LEU A 86 6.26 -1.32 -3.54
N ALA A 87 5.22 -2.11 -3.77
CA ALA A 87 5.33 -3.56 -3.78
C ALA A 87 6.22 -4.07 -4.92
N LYS A 88 6.10 -3.50 -6.12
CA LYS A 88 6.99 -3.79 -7.25
C LYS A 88 8.45 -3.50 -6.90
N SER A 89 8.71 -2.36 -6.25
CA SER A 89 10.05 -1.99 -5.76
C SER A 89 10.59 -2.98 -4.72
N ILE A 90 9.76 -3.35 -3.73
CA ILE A 90 10.09 -4.35 -2.69
C ILE A 90 10.42 -5.71 -3.32
N LYS A 91 9.59 -6.19 -4.26
CA LYS A 91 9.78 -7.46 -4.96
C LYS A 91 11.06 -7.49 -5.79
N ALA A 92 11.55 -6.32 -6.20
CA ALA A 92 12.83 -6.18 -6.88
C ALA A 92 14.03 -6.14 -5.91
N GLY A 93 13.81 -6.09 -4.60
CA GLY A 93 14.85 -6.10 -3.56
C GLY A 93 15.09 -4.74 -2.88
N ASN A 94 14.25 -3.74 -3.14
CA ASN A 94 14.39 -2.43 -2.52
C ASN A 94 13.65 -2.35 -1.17
N ASN A 95 14.37 -2.62 -0.09
CA ASN A 95 13.83 -2.57 1.28
C ASN A 95 13.44 -1.16 1.72
N TYR A 96 13.93 -0.10 1.07
CA TYR A 96 13.60 1.30 1.42
C TYR A 96 12.17 1.70 1.04
N ALA A 97 11.50 0.93 0.17
CA ALA A 97 10.09 1.12 -0.17
C ALA A 97 9.14 0.61 0.92
N ALA A 98 9.55 -0.39 1.71
CA ALA A 98 8.73 -0.99 2.75
C ALA A 98 8.30 -0.04 3.89
N PRO A 99 9.16 0.81 4.48
CA PRO A 99 8.72 1.76 5.52
C PRO A 99 7.71 2.80 5.00
N ILE A 100 7.77 3.15 3.71
CA ILE A 100 6.81 4.07 3.07
C ILE A 100 5.45 3.39 2.94
N LEU A 101 5.43 2.12 2.49
CA LEU A 101 4.20 1.36 2.38
C LEU A 101 3.54 1.12 3.75
N LEU A 102 4.34 0.80 4.78
CA LEU A 102 3.84 0.68 6.15
C LEU A 102 3.18 1.98 6.59
N TYR A 103 3.83 3.12 6.37
CA TYR A 103 3.32 4.43 6.74
C TYR A 103 1.95 4.73 6.11
N MET A 104 1.77 4.40 4.83
CA MET A 104 0.47 4.50 4.16
C MET A 104 -0.61 3.68 4.87
N LEU A 105 -0.34 2.39 5.11
CA LEU A 105 -1.32 1.49 5.72
C LEU A 105 -1.60 1.84 7.19
N GLU A 106 -0.69 2.52 7.87
CA GLU A 106 -0.92 3.06 9.22
C GLU A 106 -1.91 4.23 9.23
N HIS A 107 -1.86 5.11 8.23
CA HIS A 107 -2.64 6.35 8.22
C HIS A 107 -3.95 6.22 7.44
N ASN A 108 -3.97 5.40 6.39
CA ASN A 108 -5.15 5.16 5.57
C ASN A 108 -5.27 3.68 5.18
N PRO A 109 -5.51 2.76 6.14
CA PRO A 109 -5.66 1.35 5.84
C PRO A 109 -6.87 1.07 4.93
N ASP A 110 -7.98 1.77 5.13
CA ASP A 110 -9.23 1.50 4.42
C ASP A 110 -9.15 1.78 2.91
N ALA A 111 -8.18 2.57 2.46
CA ALA A 111 -7.95 2.86 1.05
C ALA A 111 -7.49 1.65 0.21
N ILE A 112 -7.19 0.51 0.83
CA ILE A 112 -6.93 -0.76 0.11
C ILE A 112 -7.98 -1.85 0.43
N PHE A 113 -9.08 -1.48 1.11
CA PHE A 113 -10.09 -2.43 1.54
C PHE A 113 -10.83 -3.07 0.36
N ASP A 114 -11.06 -2.34 -0.71
CA ASP A 114 -11.70 -2.83 -1.93
C ASP A 114 -10.89 -3.99 -2.55
N LYS A 115 -9.56 -3.87 -2.65
CA LYS A 115 -8.67 -4.93 -3.13
C LYS A 115 -8.63 -6.11 -2.18
N PHE A 116 -8.59 -5.84 -0.87
CA PHE A 116 -8.71 -6.91 0.11
C PHE A 116 -10.04 -7.66 -0.03
N TYR A 117 -11.14 -6.93 -0.26
CA TYR A 117 -12.47 -7.50 -0.44
C TYR A 117 -12.50 -8.42 -1.67
N GLU A 118 -11.95 -8.01 -2.81
CA GLU A 118 -11.87 -8.87 -4.00
C GLU A 118 -10.98 -10.11 -3.78
N VAL A 119 -9.86 -9.97 -3.06
CA VAL A 119 -9.02 -11.11 -2.64
C VAL A 119 -9.78 -12.09 -1.74
N GLU A 120 -10.62 -11.61 -0.83
CA GLU A 120 -11.44 -12.48 0.02
C GLU A 120 -12.62 -13.10 -0.73
N ARG A 121 -13.25 -12.32 -1.61
CA ARG A 121 -14.38 -12.76 -2.42
C ARG A 121 -13.97 -13.87 -3.40
N SER A 122 -12.80 -13.76 -4.03
CA SER A 122 -12.28 -14.78 -4.95
C SER A 122 -12.05 -16.14 -4.27
N LYS A 123 -11.66 -16.16 -2.97
CA LYS A 123 -11.53 -17.41 -2.19
C LYS A 123 -12.88 -18.13 -2.00
N CYS A 124 -13.99 -17.40 -1.99
CA CYS A 124 -15.32 -17.98 -1.79
C CYS A 124 -15.92 -18.58 -3.07
N PHE A 125 -15.38 -18.29 -4.26
CA PHE A 125 -15.93 -18.79 -5.53
C PHE A 125 -15.72 -20.31 -5.76
N GLY A 126 -14.96 -21.01 -4.90
CA GLY A 126 -14.85 -22.46 -4.88
C GLY A 126 -15.87 -23.18 -3.96
N SER A 127 -16.63 -22.45 -3.14
CA SER A 127 -17.63 -23.00 -2.22
C SER A 127 -18.99 -22.41 -2.54
N LEU A 128 -19.63 -22.93 -3.60
CA LEU A 128 -21.05 -22.72 -3.88
C LEU A 128 -21.89 -23.34 -2.75
N SER A 129 -22.11 -22.56 -1.70
CA SER A 129 -23.28 -22.74 -0.84
C SER A 129 -23.85 -21.38 -0.52
N ALA A 130 -25.01 -21.12 -1.15
CA ALA A 130 -26.04 -20.15 -0.79
C ALA A 130 -25.79 -19.32 0.47
N ILE A 131 -25.40 -18.05 0.32
CA ILE A 131 -25.53 -17.06 1.40
C ILE A 131 -26.10 -15.78 0.83
N SER A 132 -27.23 -15.35 1.40
CA SER A 132 -28.09 -14.22 1.03
C SER A 132 -27.34 -12.88 0.84
N PRO A 133 -27.79 -11.97 -0.03
CA PRO A 133 -27.22 -10.63 -0.16
C PRO A 133 -27.75 -9.73 0.97
N SER A 134 -26.91 -9.41 1.94
CA SER A 134 -27.22 -8.37 2.94
C SER A 134 -25.94 -7.71 3.45
N ASN A 135 -26.09 -6.51 4.02
CA ASN A 135 -25.06 -5.71 4.71
C ASN A 135 -24.20 -6.50 5.74
N SER A 136 -24.64 -7.71 6.10
CA SER A 136 -23.87 -8.66 6.92
C SER A 136 -22.56 -9.13 6.25
N LYS A 137 -22.51 -9.25 4.92
CA LYS A 137 -21.30 -9.72 4.22
C LYS A 137 -20.17 -8.71 4.28
N GLU A 138 -20.45 -7.44 3.98
CA GLU A 138 -19.44 -6.39 4.04
C GLU A 138 -18.89 -6.25 5.46
N ALA A 139 -19.74 -6.31 6.49
CA ALA A 139 -19.30 -6.29 7.88
C ALA A 139 -18.37 -7.47 8.22
N VAL A 140 -18.66 -8.68 7.70
CA VAL A 140 -17.77 -9.85 7.86
C VAL A 140 -16.42 -9.61 7.18
N TYR A 141 -16.39 -9.09 5.96
CA TYR A 141 -15.14 -8.78 5.28
C TYR A 141 -14.36 -7.64 5.94
N ARG A 142 -15.05 -6.62 6.47
CA ARG A 142 -14.42 -5.55 7.28
C ARG A 142 -13.78 -6.10 8.54
N ASN A 143 -14.46 -7.00 9.25
CA ASN A 143 -13.87 -7.67 10.42
C ASN A 143 -12.62 -8.48 10.04
N LYS A 144 -12.69 -9.26 8.96
CA LYS A 144 -11.52 -9.97 8.43
C LYS A 144 -10.41 -9.02 8.02
N PHE A 145 -10.72 -7.88 7.40
CA PHE A 145 -9.74 -6.87 7.03
C PHE A 145 -9.02 -6.32 8.26
N CYS A 146 -9.78 -5.88 9.27
CA CYS A 146 -9.23 -5.40 10.55
C CYS A 146 -8.33 -6.44 11.22
N GLU A 147 -8.66 -7.73 11.09
CA GLU A 147 -7.83 -8.82 11.61
C GLU A 147 -6.58 -9.11 10.79
N ASN A 148 -6.66 -9.03 9.45
CA ASN A 148 -5.58 -9.46 8.57
C ASN A 148 -4.61 -8.34 8.17
N ILE A 149 -5.03 -7.08 8.22
CA ILE A 149 -4.18 -5.92 7.92
C ILE A 149 -2.96 -5.86 8.85
N VAL A 150 -3.09 -6.36 10.08
CA VAL A 150 -1.95 -6.44 11.02
C VAL A 150 -0.86 -7.39 10.53
N TYR A 151 -1.22 -8.51 9.88
CA TYR A 151 -0.24 -9.46 9.35
C TYR A 151 0.41 -8.92 8.07
N ILE A 152 -0.33 -8.19 7.23
CA ILE A 152 0.25 -7.48 6.08
C ILE A 152 1.31 -6.48 6.56
N LYS A 153 0.96 -5.65 7.56
CA LYS A 153 1.91 -4.71 8.18
C LYS A 153 3.10 -5.43 8.82
N PHE A 154 2.87 -6.55 9.50
CA PHE A 154 3.92 -7.38 10.09
C PHE A 154 4.90 -7.91 9.05
N TYR A 155 4.39 -8.43 7.92
CA TYR A 155 5.23 -8.86 6.81
C TYR A 155 6.04 -7.69 6.24
N ILE A 156 5.42 -6.52 6.01
CA ILE A 156 6.13 -5.32 5.53
C ILE A 156 7.25 -4.92 6.51
N ILE A 157 7.01 -4.96 7.82
CA ILE A 157 8.03 -4.70 8.84
C ILE A 157 9.20 -5.67 8.70
N SER A 158 8.94 -6.97 8.49
CA SER A 158 10.00 -7.98 8.35
C SER A 158 10.97 -7.74 7.19
N ILE A 159 10.58 -6.92 6.20
CA ILE A 159 11.41 -6.57 5.04
C ILE A 159 12.51 -5.56 5.42
N PHE A 160 12.24 -4.66 6.37
CA PHE A 160 13.19 -3.60 6.76
C PHE A 160 13.63 -3.67 8.23
N TYR A 161 13.12 -4.62 8.99
CA TYR A 161 13.43 -4.83 10.40
C TYR A 161 13.51 -6.32 10.71
N ASP A 162 14.66 -6.75 11.21
CA ASP A 162 14.88 -8.10 11.72
C ASP A 162 14.19 -8.23 13.09
N ILE A 163 13.03 -8.87 13.11
CA ILE A 163 12.17 -8.98 14.29
C ILE A 163 12.82 -9.85 15.37
N ARG A 164 13.65 -10.84 15.00
CA ARG A 164 14.29 -11.76 15.94
C ARG A 164 15.48 -11.10 16.62
N GLU A 165 16.34 -10.49 15.82
CA GLU A 165 17.53 -9.77 16.30
C GLU A 165 17.23 -8.35 16.77
N LYS A 166 16.00 -7.88 16.59
CA LYS A 166 15.51 -6.54 16.95
C LYS A 166 16.39 -5.42 16.39
N ARG A 167 16.77 -5.53 15.11
CA ARG A 167 17.61 -4.53 14.43
C ARG A 167 17.01 -4.08 13.11
N LEU A 168 17.24 -2.83 12.76
CA LEU A 168 16.89 -2.31 11.44
C LEU A 168 17.81 -2.89 10.37
N LEU A 169 17.24 -3.15 9.20
CA LEU A 169 17.94 -3.53 7.97
C LEU A 169 18.16 -2.32 7.03
N ILE A 170 17.71 -1.15 7.47
CA ILE A 170 17.83 0.15 6.80
C ILE A 170 18.34 1.20 7.80
N PRO A 171 18.85 2.35 7.34
CA PRO A 171 19.11 3.50 8.21
C PRO A 171 17.87 3.95 8.99
N ASP A 172 18.06 4.44 10.21
CA ASP A 172 16.98 4.85 11.11
C ASP A 172 16.25 6.12 10.63
N ASP A 173 16.95 7.04 9.97
CA ASP A 173 16.41 8.24 9.34
C ASP A 173 15.47 7.95 8.14
N MET A 174 15.52 6.72 7.61
CA MET A 174 14.60 6.24 6.57
C MET A 174 13.27 5.73 7.12
N LEU A 175 13.13 5.59 8.45
CA LEU A 175 11.85 5.24 9.05
C LEU A 175 10.81 6.34 8.83
N ARG A 176 9.57 5.91 8.63
CA ARG A 176 8.39 6.79 8.53
C ARG A 176 7.44 6.60 9.72
N SER A 177 7.55 5.47 10.40
CA SER A 177 6.80 5.12 11.59
C SER A 177 7.73 5.03 12.79
N SER A 178 7.26 5.45 13.96
CA SER A 178 8.05 5.35 15.19
C SER A 178 8.24 3.89 15.59
N MET A 179 9.35 3.58 16.27
CA MET A 179 9.58 2.22 16.79
C MET A 179 8.47 1.74 17.72
N SER A 180 7.79 2.64 18.43
CA SER A 180 6.61 2.31 19.24
C SER A 180 5.46 1.74 18.40
N LYS A 181 5.15 2.36 17.26
CA LYS A 181 4.12 1.87 16.33
C LYS A 181 4.52 0.52 15.70
N ILE A 182 5.77 0.41 15.26
CA ILE A 182 6.33 -0.84 14.71
C ILE A 182 6.21 -1.98 15.74
N ASN A 183 6.65 -1.74 16.97
CA ASN A 183 6.57 -2.71 18.06
C ASN A 183 5.11 -3.09 18.38
N SER A 184 4.17 -2.15 18.31
CA SER A 184 2.75 -2.45 18.50
C SER A 184 2.23 -3.44 17.47
N VAL A 185 2.56 -3.26 16.18
CA VAL A 185 2.19 -4.21 15.12
C VAL A 185 2.81 -5.58 15.37
N ILE A 186 4.10 -5.64 15.72
CA ILE A 186 4.81 -6.89 16.05
C ILE A 186 4.10 -7.63 17.19
N ILE A 187 3.79 -6.94 18.28
CA ILE A 187 3.12 -7.53 19.45
C ILE A 187 1.72 -8.04 19.07
N MET A 188 0.94 -7.25 18.33
CA MET A 188 -0.43 -7.63 17.94
C MET A 188 -0.44 -8.88 17.04
N ALA A 189 0.45 -8.96 16.05
CA ALA A 189 0.56 -10.12 15.17
C ALA A 189 1.00 -11.37 15.93
N MET A 190 2.07 -11.25 16.73
CA MET A 190 2.65 -12.36 17.49
C MET A 190 1.77 -12.87 18.63
N ARG A 191 0.80 -12.07 19.11
CA ARG A 191 -0.16 -12.48 20.14
C ARG A 191 -1.13 -13.55 19.65
N LYS A 192 -1.50 -13.51 18.36
CA LYS A 192 -2.50 -14.41 17.76
C LYS A 192 -1.89 -15.55 16.96
N LYS A 193 -0.68 -15.36 16.42
CA LYS A 193 0.00 -16.32 15.53
C LYS A 193 1.49 -16.38 15.84
N GLY A 194 2.10 -17.54 15.65
CA GLY A 194 3.56 -17.66 15.69
C GLY A 194 4.21 -16.87 14.55
N TYR A 195 5.52 -16.61 14.66
CA TYR A 195 6.28 -15.82 13.67
C TYR A 195 6.07 -16.30 12.24
N GLU A 196 6.27 -17.61 11.99
CA GLU A 196 6.18 -18.17 10.63
C GLU A 196 4.76 -18.08 10.06
N ASP A 197 3.73 -18.32 10.88
CA ASP A 197 2.34 -18.17 10.46
C ASP A 197 1.99 -16.71 10.15
N ALA A 198 2.45 -15.77 10.99
CA ALA A 198 2.22 -14.34 10.79
C ALA A 198 2.89 -13.82 9.52
N ILE A 199 4.15 -14.24 9.25
CA ILE A 199 4.85 -13.94 8.00
C ILE A 199 4.06 -14.49 6.82
N LYS A 200 3.69 -15.77 6.86
CA LYS A 200 3.00 -16.43 5.74
C LYS A 200 1.66 -15.76 5.41
N ILE A 201 0.84 -15.49 6.42
CA ILE A 201 -0.45 -14.80 6.21
C ILE A 201 -0.21 -13.42 5.59
N GLY A 202 0.74 -12.66 6.14
CA GLY A 202 1.07 -11.33 5.66
C GLY A 202 1.58 -11.32 4.21
N SER A 203 2.52 -12.20 3.87
CA SER A 203 3.07 -12.33 2.53
C SER A 203 2.01 -12.78 1.52
N ASP A 204 1.15 -13.72 1.90
CA ASP A 204 0.08 -14.23 1.03
C ASP A 204 -0.92 -13.13 0.65
N TYR A 205 -1.35 -12.30 1.61
CA TYR A 205 -2.23 -11.18 1.30
C TYR A 205 -1.51 -10.07 0.53
N PHE A 206 -0.26 -9.77 0.90
CA PHE A 206 0.54 -8.78 0.17
C PHE A 206 0.64 -9.13 -1.31
N GLU A 207 0.94 -10.39 -1.64
CA GLU A 207 1.04 -10.84 -3.02
C GLU A 207 -0.30 -10.81 -3.75
N LYS A 208 -1.37 -11.27 -3.10
CA LYS A 208 -2.71 -11.29 -3.71
C LYS A 208 -3.25 -9.88 -3.98
N ILE A 209 -3.04 -8.95 -3.05
CA ILE A 209 -3.41 -7.54 -3.25
C ILE A 209 -2.56 -6.94 -4.39
N TYR A 210 -1.26 -7.23 -4.43
CA TYR A 210 -0.41 -6.78 -5.54
C TYR A 210 -0.92 -7.26 -6.91
N ILE A 211 -1.32 -8.54 -7.01
CA ILE A 211 -1.91 -9.11 -8.23
C ILE A 211 -3.23 -8.42 -8.58
N GLU A 212 -4.15 -8.26 -7.62
CA GLU A 212 -5.45 -7.61 -7.86
C GLU A 212 -5.30 -6.15 -8.34
N VAL A 213 -4.35 -5.40 -7.76
CA VAL A 213 -4.05 -4.04 -8.23
C VAL A 213 -3.42 -4.07 -9.63
N ASN A 214 -2.48 -4.99 -9.89
CA ASN A 214 -1.88 -5.14 -11.21
C ASN A 214 -2.93 -5.46 -12.28
N ASP A 215 -3.88 -6.35 -11.97
CA ASP A 215 -4.99 -6.70 -12.86
C ASP A 215 -5.92 -5.50 -13.09
N THR A 216 -6.15 -4.68 -12.06
CA THR A 216 -6.86 -3.40 -12.21
C THR A 216 -6.10 -2.50 -13.21
N LEU A 217 -4.79 -2.31 -13.04
CA LEU A 217 -3.98 -1.46 -13.92
C LEU A 217 -3.84 -1.96 -15.36
N LEU A 218 -4.00 -3.26 -15.60
CA LEU A 218 -3.99 -3.85 -16.95
C LEU A 218 -5.31 -3.67 -17.69
N ASN A 219 -6.43 -3.62 -16.96
CA ASN A 219 -7.78 -3.58 -17.51
C ASN A 219 -8.35 -2.15 -17.65
N PHE A 220 -7.65 -1.13 -17.15
CA PHE A 220 -7.99 0.29 -17.25
C PHE A 220 -6.89 1.10 -17.96
#